data_AF-A0A6C0I2V9-F1
#
_entry.id   AF-A0A6C0I2V9-F1
#
_cell.length_a   1.000
_cell.length_b   1.000
_cell.length_c   1.000
_cell.angle_alpha   90.00
_cell.angle_beta   90.00
_cell.angle_gamma   90.00
#
_symmetry.space_group_name_H-M   'P 1'
#
loop_
_entity.id
_entity.type
_entity.pdbx_description
1 polymer ?
#
loop_
_entity_poly.entity_id
_entity_poly.type
_entity_poly.pdbx_seq_one_letter_code
_entity_poly.pdbx_strand_id
1 'polypeptide(L)'
;MLPNVTLKGVQCSKKIFNLTQIRILDYFCNVNPLLDRKKLLVDINTVLFETGAAITGGFVLKCIKKFNDNKSDIDVFVNPAHFDRVNAFFNTIFAPTRVIKYDVSPPYEKVSLLSAIKYEKISGDKTYNMDVCKVFGTSPDEIVLGFDLTICMNYYNGRSVCSIFPDHVKEKKGFIAPYHARLLLKGDSYIVGRIRKYMKRGYTFYYYDTKKKMIQEITSEFLQHLPVAKKTVKITETVILSS
;
A
#
# COMPACT_ATOMS: atom_id res chain seq x y z
N MET A 1 -11.42 -21.06 8.49
CA MET A 1 -10.03 -21.39 8.15
C MET A 1 -9.90 -21.29 6.63
N LEU A 2 -8.98 -20.46 6.12
CA LEU A 2 -8.51 -20.69 4.75
C LEU A 2 -7.92 -22.11 4.73
N PRO A 3 -8.12 -22.93 3.69
CA PRO A 3 -7.46 -24.22 3.58
C PRO A 3 -5.95 -23.97 3.66
N ASN A 4 -5.34 -24.33 4.80
CA ASN A 4 -3.93 -24.21 5.16
C ASN A 4 -3.10 -23.32 4.22
N VAL A 5 -3.39 -22.01 4.19
CA VAL A 5 -2.40 -21.06 3.71
C VAL A 5 -1.40 -20.96 4.86
N THR A 6 -0.52 -21.94 4.94
CA THR A 6 0.64 -21.86 5.82
C THR A 6 1.32 -20.56 5.44
N LEU A 7 1.52 -19.66 6.42
CA LEU A 7 2.42 -18.53 6.25
C LEU A 7 3.79 -19.13 5.98
N LYS A 8 4.09 -19.40 4.70
CA LYS A 8 5.45 -19.61 4.24
C LYS A 8 6.14 -18.31 4.65
N GLY A 9 7.05 -18.38 5.62
CA GLY A 9 7.59 -17.21 6.30
C GLY A 9 7.97 -16.09 5.33
N VAL A 10 7.96 -14.86 5.84
CA VAL A 10 8.27 -13.63 5.10
C VAL A 10 9.51 -13.84 4.22
N GLN A 11 9.37 -13.72 2.90
CA GLN A 11 10.50 -13.86 1.99
C GLN A 11 11.03 -12.48 1.61
N CYS A 12 12.32 -12.24 1.85
CA CYS A 12 13.00 -11.01 1.50
C CYS A 12 14.01 -11.22 0.35
N SER A 13 14.12 -10.25 -0.56
CA SER A 13 14.97 -10.33 -1.75
C SER A 13 15.98 -9.19 -1.86
N LYS A 14 17.27 -9.53 -1.91
CA LYS A 14 18.37 -8.58 -2.15
C LYS A 14 18.45 -8.11 -3.61
N LYS A 15 18.01 -8.91 -4.59
CA LYS A 15 18.04 -8.50 -6.00
C LYS A 15 17.03 -7.39 -6.29
N ILE A 16 15.84 -7.53 -5.71
CA ILE A 16 14.75 -6.55 -5.87
C ILE A 16 15.06 -5.29 -5.07
N PHE A 17 15.76 -5.43 -3.94
CA PHE A 17 16.22 -4.32 -3.10
C PHE A 17 16.91 -3.20 -3.89
N ASN A 18 17.92 -3.51 -4.70
CA ASN A 18 18.64 -2.48 -5.47
C ASN A 18 17.71 -1.72 -6.44
N LEU A 19 16.81 -2.43 -7.14
CA LEU A 19 15.86 -1.79 -8.06
C LEU A 19 14.85 -0.90 -7.32
N THR A 20 14.40 -1.33 -6.15
CA THR A 20 13.52 -0.54 -5.29
C THR A 20 14.22 0.72 -4.80
N GLN A 21 15.48 0.63 -4.37
CA GLN A 21 16.26 1.79 -3.95
C GLN A 21 16.43 2.82 -5.06
N ILE A 22 16.76 2.36 -6.28
CA ILE A 22 16.87 3.24 -7.45
C ILE A 22 15.54 3.96 -7.69
N ARG A 23 14.42 3.24 -7.66
CA ARG A 23 13.10 3.84 -7.89
C ARG A 23 12.66 4.80 -6.79
N ILE A 24 12.97 4.51 -5.52
CA ILE A 24 12.73 5.42 -4.39
C ILE A 24 13.52 6.70 -4.61
N LEU A 25 14.81 6.58 -4.96
CA LEU A 25 15.65 7.74 -5.24
C LEU A 25 15.16 8.55 -6.43
N ASP A 26 14.83 7.90 -7.55
CA ASP A 26 14.33 8.60 -8.72
C ASP A 26 13.03 9.33 -8.40
N TYR A 27 12.14 8.72 -7.61
CA TYR A 27 10.93 9.39 -7.15
C TYR A 27 11.24 10.66 -6.35
N PHE A 28 12.02 10.56 -5.27
CA PHE A 28 12.25 11.72 -4.39
C PHE A 28 13.15 12.79 -5.02
N CYS A 29 14.10 12.43 -5.87
CA CYS A 29 14.92 13.41 -6.59
C CYS A 29 14.15 14.11 -7.71
N ASN A 30 13.13 13.47 -8.31
CA ASN A 30 12.24 14.16 -9.23
C ASN A 30 11.28 15.12 -8.51
N VAL A 31 10.92 14.81 -7.26
CA VAL A 31 10.11 15.66 -6.37
C VAL A 31 10.93 16.87 -5.88
N ASN A 32 12.18 16.65 -5.47
CA ASN A 32 13.09 17.65 -4.96
C ASN A 32 14.52 17.43 -5.52
N PRO A 33 14.86 18.05 -6.66
CA PRO A 33 16.13 17.84 -7.36
C PRO A 33 17.38 18.31 -6.61
N LEU A 34 17.22 19.12 -5.56
CA LEU A 34 18.33 19.69 -4.78
C LEU A 34 18.89 18.71 -3.74
N LEU A 35 18.23 17.57 -3.53
CA LEU A 35 18.65 16.59 -2.52
C LEU A 35 19.84 15.76 -3.00
N ASP A 36 20.84 15.62 -2.13
CA ASP A 36 21.94 14.68 -2.36
C ASP A 36 21.42 13.24 -2.37
N ARG A 37 21.57 12.55 -3.51
CA ARG A 37 21.03 11.20 -3.74
C ARG A 37 21.53 10.19 -2.71
N LYS A 38 22.83 10.21 -2.40
CA LYS A 38 23.44 9.19 -1.54
C LYS A 38 22.98 9.39 -0.11
N LYS A 39 23.02 10.63 0.39
CA LYS A 39 22.54 11.01 1.71
C LYS A 39 21.04 10.71 1.86
N LEU A 40 20.23 11.07 0.86
CA LEU A 40 18.80 10.82 0.86
C LEU A 40 18.46 9.33 1.01
N LEU A 41 19.15 8.45 0.28
CA LEU A 41 18.93 7.01 0.41
C LEU A 41 19.27 6.51 1.82
N VAL A 42 20.40 6.95 2.36
CA VAL A 42 20.85 6.58 3.72
C VAL A 42 19.82 7.04 4.74
N ASP A 43 19.35 8.29 4.65
CA ASP A 43 18.38 8.86 5.59
C ASP A 43 17.03 8.12 5.52
N ILE A 44 16.51 7.87 4.32
CA ILE A 44 15.25 7.11 4.14
C ILE A 44 15.39 5.71 4.73
N ASN A 45 16.47 5.00 4.40
CA ASN A 45 16.69 3.64 4.88
C ASN A 45 16.79 3.58 6.40
N THR A 46 17.47 4.57 7.00
CA THR A 46 17.64 4.68 8.44
C THR A 46 16.30 4.93 9.12
N VAL A 47 15.53 5.92 8.66
CA VAL A 47 14.23 6.24 9.24
C VAL A 47 13.27 5.06 9.13
N LEU A 48 13.17 4.41 7.97
CA LEU A 48 12.29 3.25 7.81
C LEU A 48 12.69 2.10 8.74
N PHE A 49 13.98 1.78 8.81
CA PHE A 49 14.46 0.66 9.60
C PHE A 49 14.31 0.91 11.11
N GLU A 50 14.71 2.08 11.61
CA GLU A 50 14.66 2.40 13.04
C GLU A 50 13.25 2.56 13.59
N THR A 51 12.30 2.98 12.76
CA THR A 51 10.91 3.22 13.18
C THR A 51 9.97 2.07 12.87
N GLY A 52 10.46 1.01 12.21
CA GLY A 52 9.61 -0.05 11.69
C GLY A 52 8.61 0.42 10.63
N ALA A 53 8.80 1.61 10.06
CA ALA A 53 7.99 2.11 8.96
C ALA A 53 8.31 1.36 7.66
N ALA A 54 7.32 1.32 6.77
CA ALA A 54 7.41 0.53 5.55
C ALA A 54 6.81 1.26 4.36
N ILE A 55 7.53 1.28 3.24
CA ILE A 55 6.95 1.64 1.95
C ILE A 55 6.25 0.40 1.41
N THR A 56 4.99 0.49 0.99
CA THR A 56 4.17 -0.70 0.66
C THR A 56 3.44 -0.58 -0.68
N GLY A 57 2.65 -1.60 -1.00
CA GLY A 57 1.57 -1.47 -1.96
C GLY A 57 2.00 -1.45 -3.42
N GLY A 58 1.36 -0.60 -4.22
CA GLY A 58 1.53 -0.58 -5.67
C GLY A 58 2.95 -0.19 -6.08
N PHE A 59 3.60 0.68 -5.31
CA PHE A 59 4.95 1.16 -5.59
C PHE A 59 5.98 0.03 -5.55
N VAL A 60 6.01 -0.73 -4.45
CA VAL A 60 6.94 -1.85 -4.28
C VAL A 60 6.65 -2.95 -5.30
N LEU A 61 5.38 -3.21 -5.62
CA LEU A 61 5.00 -4.13 -6.69
C LEU A 61 5.59 -3.76 -8.05
N LYS A 62 5.65 -2.47 -8.41
CA LYS A 62 6.28 -2.02 -9.67
C LYS A 62 7.79 -2.24 -9.69
N CYS A 63 8.42 -2.27 -8.51
CA CYS A 63 9.83 -2.59 -8.38
C CYS A 63 10.08 -4.10 -8.54
N ILE A 64 9.13 -4.93 -8.08
CA ILE A 64 9.18 -6.40 -8.23
C ILE A 64 8.86 -6.83 -9.68
N LYS A 65 7.95 -6.14 -10.38
CA LYS A 65 7.53 -6.47 -11.75
C LYS A 65 7.34 -5.23 -12.63
N LYS A 66 7.67 -5.36 -13.92
CA LYS A 66 7.45 -4.35 -14.96
C LYS A 66 5.98 -4.27 -15.42
N PHE A 67 5.01 -3.98 -14.55
CA PHE A 67 3.72 -3.47 -15.06
C PHE A 67 3.84 -1.95 -15.25
N ASN A 68 3.39 -1.49 -16.41
CA ASN A 68 3.54 -0.10 -16.82
C ASN A 68 2.30 0.67 -16.37
N ASP A 69 2.42 1.47 -15.32
CA ASP A 69 1.48 2.55 -15.06
C ASP A 69 2.26 3.86 -14.92
N ASN A 70 1.72 4.93 -15.51
CA ASN A 70 2.38 6.24 -15.51
C ASN A 70 2.20 6.99 -14.19
N LYS A 71 1.49 6.39 -13.21
CA LYS A 71 1.21 7.01 -11.92
C LYS A 71 2.15 6.42 -10.88
N SER A 72 3.04 7.21 -10.29
CA SER A 72 3.80 6.81 -9.11
C SER A 72 3.21 7.45 -7.86
N ASP A 73 2.46 6.66 -7.11
CA ASP A 73 2.06 6.88 -5.72
C ASP A 73 2.99 6.09 -4.79
N ILE A 74 3.45 6.69 -3.68
CA ILE A 74 4.18 5.99 -2.61
C ILE A 74 3.28 5.95 -1.38
N ASP A 75 3.03 4.76 -0.85
CA ASP A 75 2.32 4.59 0.41
C ASP A 75 3.33 4.19 1.51
N VAL A 76 3.47 5.02 2.54
CA VAL A 76 4.31 4.78 3.72
C VAL A 76 3.41 4.45 4.91
N PHE A 77 3.60 3.30 5.52
CA PHE A 77 2.83 2.86 6.68
C PHE A 77 3.70 2.91 7.93
N VAL A 78 3.15 3.46 9.01
CA VAL A 78 3.91 3.79 10.22
C VAL A 78 3.12 3.43 11.47
N ASN A 79 3.82 2.81 12.42
CA ASN A 79 3.30 2.57 13.76
C ASN A 79 2.98 3.91 14.48
N PRO A 80 1.92 3.99 15.31
CA PRO A 80 1.52 5.23 15.96
C PRO A 80 2.62 5.89 16.80
N ALA A 81 3.48 5.10 17.43
CA ALA A 81 4.57 5.57 18.31
C ALA A 81 5.68 6.32 17.54
N HIS A 82 5.77 6.14 16.23
CA HIS A 82 6.79 6.77 15.39
C HIS A 82 6.21 7.69 14.31
N PHE A 83 4.88 7.84 14.26
CA PHE A 83 4.20 8.56 13.20
C PHE A 83 4.71 10.00 13.04
N ASP A 84 4.82 10.76 14.13
CA ASP A 84 5.21 12.18 14.05
C ASP A 84 6.66 12.33 13.56
N ARG A 85 7.57 11.45 13.98
CA ARG A 85 8.97 11.42 13.53
C ARG A 85 9.06 11.15 12.02
N VAL A 86 8.36 10.11 11.55
CA VAL A 86 8.39 9.72 10.13
C VAL A 86 7.70 10.77 9.27
N ASN A 87 6.57 11.31 9.72
CA ASN A 87 5.84 12.37 9.05
C ASN A 87 6.69 13.64 8.92
N ALA A 88 7.33 14.09 10.00
CA ALA A 88 8.23 15.24 9.97
C ALA A 88 9.37 15.03 8.96
N PHE A 89 10.00 13.86 8.98
CA PHE A 89 11.05 13.51 8.02
C PHE A 89 10.58 13.60 6.57
N PHE A 90 9.48 12.93 6.21
CA PHE A 90 8.97 12.95 4.84
C PHE A 90 8.45 14.32 4.41
N ASN A 91 7.96 15.14 5.33
CA ASN A 91 7.60 16.52 5.04
C ASN A 91 8.81 17.34 4.55
N THR A 92 10.00 17.13 5.12
CA THR A 92 11.21 17.85 4.70
C THR A 92 11.68 17.45 3.30
N ILE A 93 11.54 16.17 2.94
CA ILE A 93 11.99 15.64 1.65
C ILE A 93 11.00 16.01 0.55
N PHE A 94 9.72 15.84 0.81
CA PHE A 94 8.68 15.95 -0.20
C PHE A 94 8.31 17.40 -0.50
N ALA A 95 8.45 18.31 0.47
CA ALA A 95 8.12 19.73 0.36
C ALA A 95 6.76 19.94 -0.36
N PRO A 96 5.67 19.34 0.18
CA PRO A 96 4.38 19.21 -0.50
C PRO A 96 3.79 20.57 -0.84
N THR A 97 3.10 20.66 -1.98
CA THR A 97 2.24 21.81 -2.33
C THR A 97 0.91 21.75 -1.57
N ARG A 98 0.43 20.54 -1.29
CA ARG A 98 -0.83 20.31 -0.58
C ARG A 98 -0.69 19.16 0.39
N VAL A 99 -1.26 19.36 1.58
CA VAL A 99 -1.38 18.34 2.61
C VAL A 99 -2.85 18.13 2.94
N ILE A 100 -3.33 16.89 2.85
CA ILE A 100 -4.68 16.50 3.24
C ILE A 100 -4.59 15.52 4.40
N LYS A 101 -5.25 15.84 5.51
CA LYS A 101 -5.35 14.95 6.67
C LYS A 101 -6.69 14.22 6.66
N TYR A 102 -6.60 12.91 6.89
CA TYR A 102 -7.76 12.03 7.03
C TYR A 102 -7.73 11.44 8.43
N ASP A 103 -8.75 11.72 9.24
CA ASP A 103 -9.01 10.97 10.47
C ASP A 103 -10.06 9.91 10.19
N VAL A 104 -9.75 8.69 10.59
CA VAL A 104 -10.61 7.55 10.32
C VAL A 104 -11.42 7.24 11.58
N SER A 105 -12.66 7.74 11.64
CA SER A 105 -13.58 7.36 12.71
C SER A 105 -13.88 5.86 12.62
N PRO A 106 -13.77 5.09 13.72
CA PRO A 106 -14.20 3.69 13.76
C PRO A 106 -15.64 3.53 13.22
N PRO A 107 -15.97 2.42 12.52
CA PRO A 107 -15.25 1.15 12.48
C PRO A 107 -14.65 0.92 11.09
N TYR A 108 -13.58 1.63 10.74
CA TYR A 108 -12.73 1.17 9.64
C TYR A 108 -11.80 0.09 10.15
N GLU A 109 -12.33 -1.11 10.37
CA GLU A 109 -11.56 -2.36 10.58
C GLU A 109 -10.76 -2.77 9.33
N LYS A 110 -10.75 -1.92 8.29
CA LYS A 110 -10.43 -2.27 6.90
C LYS A 110 -8.93 -2.43 6.63
N VAL A 111 -8.16 -1.77 7.45
CA VAL A 111 -6.73 -1.84 7.73
C VAL A 111 -6.69 -1.17 9.10
N SER A 112 -5.76 -1.46 9.97
CA SER A 112 -5.61 -0.75 11.23
C SER A 112 -5.32 0.78 11.12
N LEU A 113 -5.73 1.43 10.03
CA LEU A 113 -5.58 2.83 9.68
C LEU A 113 -6.34 3.73 10.63
N LEU A 114 -5.57 4.51 11.38
CA LEU A 114 -6.03 5.52 12.32
C LEU A 114 -6.17 6.88 11.62
N SER A 115 -5.15 7.23 10.85
CA SER A 115 -5.12 8.46 10.08
C SER A 115 -4.19 8.34 8.89
N ALA A 116 -4.33 9.24 7.92
CA ALA A 116 -3.40 9.37 6.80
C ALA A 116 -3.12 10.84 6.51
N ILE A 117 -1.88 11.12 6.12
CA ILE A 117 -1.44 12.40 5.61
C ILE A 117 -1.09 12.20 4.15
N LYS A 118 -1.86 12.82 3.26
CA LYS A 118 -1.60 12.80 1.83
C LYS A 118 -0.83 14.02 1.43
N TYR A 119 0.30 13.78 0.78
CA TYR A 119 1.19 14.76 0.20
C TYR A 119 1.03 14.78 -1.32
N GLU A 120 0.89 15.97 -1.87
CA GLU A 120 0.87 16.21 -3.31
C GLU A 120 1.92 17.25 -3.68
N LYS A 121 2.74 16.94 -4.70
CA LYS A 121 3.72 17.86 -5.28
C LYS A 121 3.53 17.91 -6.78
N ILE A 122 3.45 19.12 -7.31
CA ILE A 122 3.46 19.37 -8.75
C ILE A 122 4.86 19.83 -9.14
N SER A 123 5.47 19.17 -10.12
CA SER A 123 6.78 19.54 -10.67
C SER A 123 6.73 19.37 -12.18
N GLY A 124 6.72 20.50 -12.91
CA GLY A 124 6.43 20.53 -14.34
C GLY A 124 5.00 20.05 -14.65
N ASP A 125 4.87 19.12 -15.58
CA ASP A 125 3.63 18.48 -16.01
C ASP A 125 3.26 17.23 -15.18
N LYS A 126 4.05 16.90 -14.16
CA LYS A 126 3.89 15.69 -13.35
C LYS A 126 3.37 16.01 -11.96
N THR A 127 2.46 15.15 -11.50
CA THR A 127 1.96 15.12 -10.12
C THR A 127 2.53 13.91 -9.38
N TYR A 128 3.22 14.18 -8.28
CA TYR A 128 3.73 13.17 -7.37
C TYR A 128 2.83 13.11 -6.14
N ASN A 129 2.47 11.91 -5.73
CA ASN A 129 1.59 11.66 -4.58
C ASN A 129 2.28 10.72 -3.59
N MET A 130 2.25 11.07 -2.31
CA MET A 130 2.74 10.21 -1.24
C MET A 130 1.75 10.23 -0.08
N ASP A 131 1.39 9.06 0.42
CA ASP A 131 0.53 8.93 1.58
C ASP A 131 1.37 8.41 2.76
N VAL A 132 1.32 9.10 3.91
CA VAL A 132 1.89 8.62 5.18
C VAL A 132 0.75 8.22 6.10
N CYS A 133 0.62 6.91 6.29
CA CYS A 133 -0.50 6.24 6.92
C CYS A 133 -0.14 5.78 8.35
N LYS A 134 -0.86 6.30 9.36
CA LYS A 134 -0.78 5.85 10.74
C LYS A 134 -1.62 4.59 10.90
N VAL A 135 -1.00 3.47 11.22
CA VAL A 135 -1.66 2.16 11.31
C VAL A 135 -1.31 1.42 12.59
N PHE A 136 -2.24 0.66 13.21
CA PHE A 136 -1.84 -0.33 14.21
C PHE A 136 -1.02 -1.46 13.60
N GLY A 137 -0.09 -1.99 14.40
CA GLY A 137 0.88 -3.00 14.01
C GLY A 137 2.26 -2.60 14.51
N THR A 138 3.00 -3.52 15.12
CA THR A 138 4.32 -3.27 15.73
C THR A 138 5.46 -3.49 14.74
N SER A 139 5.20 -4.21 13.64
CA SER A 139 6.17 -4.52 12.59
C SER A 139 5.58 -4.30 11.19
N PRO A 140 6.44 -4.11 10.16
CA PRO A 140 6.01 -4.08 8.76
C PRO A 140 5.16 -5.30 8.35
N ASP A 141 5.48 -6.49 8.86
CA ASP A 141 4.74 -7.72 8.56
C ASP A 141 3.30 -7.65 9.07
N GLU A 142 3.12 -7.25 10.33
CA GLU A 142 1.78 -7.07 10.93
C GLU A 142 0.96 -6.02 10.19
N ILE A 143 1.61 -4.92 9.80
CA ILE A 143 0.98 -3.84 9.03
C ILE A 143 0.44 -4.37 7.70
N VAL A 144 1.26 -5.07 6.92
CA VAL A 144 0.84 -5.51 5.58
C VAL A 144 -0.13 -6.68 5.63
N LEU A 145 -0.14 -7.50 6.69
CA LEU A 145 -1.16 -8.54 6.89
C LEU A 145 -2.57 -7.96 7.00
N GLY A 146 -2.71 -6.68 7.35
CA GLY A 146 -3.99 -5.96 7.34
C GLY A 146 -4.52 -5.61 5.95
N PHE A 147 -3.76 -5.85 4.87
CA PHE A 147 -4.17 -5.45 3.52
C PHE A 147 -5.23 -6.38 2.93
N ASP A 148 -6.01 -5.83 1.99
CA ASP A 148 -7.14 -6.48 1.35
C ASP A 148 -6.73 -7.65 0.44
N LEU A 149 -5.63 -7.48 -0.30
CA LEU A 149 -5.18 -8.42 -1.32
C LEU A 149 -3.78 -8.95 -1.00
N THR A 150 -3.60 -10.27 -1.06
CA THR A 150 -2.30 -10.91 -0.74
C THR A 150 -1.15 -10.38 -1.60
N ILE A 151 -1.43 -9.99 -2.85
CA ILE A 151 -0.41 -9.44 -3.73
C ILE A 151 0.10 -8.09 -3.24
N CYS A 152 -0.67 -7.35 -2.44
CA CYS A 152 -0.26 -6.08 -1.86
C CYS A 152 0.49 -6.25 -0.54
N MET A 153 0.59 -7.47 -0.02
CA MET A 153 1.31 -7.80 1.22
C MET A 153 2.81 -7.90 0.95
N ASN A 154 3.38 -6.78 0.53
CA ASN A 154 4.79 -6.60 0.24
C ASN A 154 5.21 -5.19 0.66
N TYR A 155 6.47 -5.07 1.04
CA TYR A 155 7.00 -3.83 1.56
C TYR A 155 8.50 -3.69 1.40
N TYR A 156 8.97 -2.46 1.60
CA TYR A 156 10.36 -2.08 1.74
C TYR A 156 10.56 -1.42 3.10
N ASN A 157 11.47 -1.95 3.91
CA ASN A 157 11.73 -1.51 5.29
C ASN A 157 13.06 -0.74 5.44
N GLY A 158 13.63 -0.23 4.34
CA GLY A 158 14.95 0.41 4.33
C GLY A 158 16.14 -0.54 4.14
N ARG A 159 15.96 -1.86 4.34
CA ARG A 159 17.05 -2.86 4.19
C ARG A 159 16.76 -3.99 3.22
N SER A 160 15.49 -4.29 3.00
CA SER A 160 15.06 -5.38 2.14
C SER A 160 13.69 -5.11 1.57
N VAL A 161 13.42 -5.73 0.41
CA VAL A 161 12.06 -5.87 -0.11
C VAL A 161 11.54 -7.23 0.31
N CYS A 162 10.42 -7.24 1.03
CA CYS A 162 9.83 -8.46 1.58
C CYS A 162 8.41 -8.65 1.06
N SER A 163 7.96 -9.90 1.01
CA SER A 163 6.57 -10.25 0.69
C SER A 163 6.12 -11.43 1.53
N ILE A 164 4.87 -11.36 2.00
CA ILE A 164 4.20 -12.48 2.71
C ILE A 164 3.82 -13.57 1.71
N PHE A 165 3.46 -13.19 0.48
CA PHE A 165 3.00 -14.08 -0.58
C PHE A 165 3.78 -13.85 -1.88
N PRO A 166 5.08 -14.16 -1.92
CA PRO A 166 5.93 -13.91 -3.08
C PRO A 166 5.46 -14.67 -4.33
N ASP A 167 5.00 -15.91 -4.16
CA ASP A 167 4.45 -16.74 -5.24
C ASP A 167 3.21 -16.09 -5.87
N HIS A 168 2.35 -15.44 -5.07
CA HIS A 168 1.15 -14.76 -5.57
C HIS A 168 1.51 -13.58 -6.48
N VAL A 169 2.56 -12.83 -6.13
CA VAL A 169 3.10 -11.77 -6.97
C VAL A 169 3.72 -12.35 -8.25
N LYS A 170 4.51 -13.43 -8.12
CA LYS A 170 5.21 -14.09 -9.23
C LYS A 170 4.25 -14.72 -10.25
N GLU A 171 3.20 -15.38 -9.79
CA GLU A 171 2.23 -16.08 -10.63
C GLU A 171 1.09 -15.18 -11.09
N LYS A 172 1.03 -13.94 -10.59
CA LYS A 172 -0.09 -13.01 -10.77
C LYS A 172 -1.44 -13.62 -10.33
N LYS A 173 -1.42 -14.37 -9.23
CA LYS A 173 -2.61 -14.97 -8.62
C LYS A 173 -2.69 -14.51 -7.17
N GLY A 174 -3.76 -13.82 -6.80
CA GLY A 174 -3.94 -13.28 -5.45
C GLY A 174 -5.16 -13.84 -4.75
N PHE A 175 -5.17 -13.80 -3.42
CA PHE A 175 -6.36 -14.00 -2.62
C PHE A 175 -6.81 -12.68 -2.01
N ILE A 176 -8.11 -12.54 -1.81
CA ILE A 176 -8.66 -11.56 -0.88
C ILE A 176 -8.55 -12.11 0.55
N ALA A 177 -8.16 -11.25 1.49
CA ALA A 177 -8.12 -11.63 2.89
C ALA A 177 -9.54 -11.99 3.40
N PRO A 178 -9.68 -12.96 4.33
CA PRO A 178 -11.00 -13.51 4.70
C PRO A 178 -12.01 -12.46 5.21
N TYR A 179 -11.53 -11.47 5.96
CA TYR A 179 -12.37 -10.37 6.42
C TYR A 179 -12.93 -9.56 5.24
N HIS A 180 -12.06 -9.18 4.29
CA HIS A 180 -12.42 -8.39 3.11
C HIS A 180 -13.29 -9.17 2.12
N ALA A 181 -13.22 -10.51 2.09
CA ALA A 181 -14.12 -11.34 1.29
C ALA A 181 -15.60 -11.07 1.63
N ARG A 182 -15.91 -10.82 2.91
CA ARG A 182 -17.27 -10.47 3.34
C ARG A 182 -17.70 -9.10 2.81
N LEU A 183 -16.78 -8.13 2.76
CA LEU A 183 -17.03 -6.80 2.21
C LEU A 183 -17.23 -6.85 0.69
N LEU A 184 -16.44 -7.70 0.00
CA LEU A 184 -16.61 -7.96 -1.43
C LEU A 184 -18.02 -8.48 -1.74
N LEU A 185 -18.50 -9.49 -1.00
CA LEU A 185 -19.83 -10.06 -1.22
C LEU A 185 -20.98 -9.09 -0.93
N LYS A 186 -20.73 -8.05 -0.12
CA LYS A 186 -21.64 -6.92 0.10
C LYS A 186 -21.51 -5.82 -0.97
N GLY A 187 -20.61 -5.99 -1.93
CA GLY A 187 -20.34 -5.01 -2.98
C GLY A 187 -19.69 -3.72 -2.49
N ASP A 188 -18.83 -3.78 -1.48
CA ASP A 188 -18.02 -2.62 -1.06
C ASP A 188 -17.21 -2.10 -2.26
N SER A 189 -17.55 -0.89 -2.70
CA SER A 189 -17.04 -0.28 -3.93
C SER A 189 -15.52 -0.09 -3.93
N TYR A 190 -14.91 0.10 -2.77
CA TYR A 190 -13.46 0.20 -2.63
C TYR A 190 -12.79 -1.14 -2.90
N ILE A 191 -13.29 -2.24 -2.31
CA ILE A 191 -12.73 -3.59 -2.55
C ILE A 191 -12.91 -4.00 -4.01
N VAL A 192 -14.10 -3.77 -4.58
CA VAL A 192 -14.37 -4.01 -6.00
C VAL A 192 -13.43 -3.19 -6.88
N GLY A 193 -13.25 -1.90 -6.58
CA GLY A 193 -12.33 -1.01 -7.30
C GLY A 193 -10.88 -1.47 -7.24
N ARG A 194 -10.41 -1.91 -6.07
CA ARG A 194 -9.08 -2.47 -5.85
C ARG A 194 -8.85 -3.74 -6.67
N ILE A 195 -9.78 -4.68 -6.62
CA ILE A 195 -9.69 -5.92 -7.42
C ILE A 195 -9.64 -5.58 -8.91
N ARG A 196 -10.56 -4.75 -9.41
CA ARG A 196 -10.57 -4.33 -10.83
C ARG A 196 -9.25 -3.66 -11.23
N LYS A 197 -8.68 -2.80 -10.38
CA LYS A 197 -7.37 -2.14 -10.61
C LYS A 197 -6.28 -3.17 -10.87
N TYR A 198 -6.20 -4.23 -10.07
CA TYR A 198 -5.17 -5.25 -10.25
C TYR A 198 -5.49 -6.30 -11.31
N MET A 199 -6.77 -6.60 -11.58
CA MET A 199 -7.16 -7.41 -12.73
C MET A 199 -6.72 -6.76 -14.05
N LYS A 200 -6.86 -5.43 -14.18
CA LYS A 200 -6.31 -4.67 -15.33
C LYS A 200 -4.79 -4.77 -15.47
N ARG A 201 -4.07 -5.10 -14.39
CA ARG A 201 -2.61 -5.35 -14.39
C ARG A 201 -2.26 -6.83 -14.66
N GLY A 202 -3.27 -7.64 -14.98
CA GLY A 202 -3.17 -9.05 -15.35
C GLY A 202 -3.14 -10.00 -14.15
N TYR A 203 -3.69 -9.61 -13.01
CA TYR A 203 -3.84 -10.50 -11.85
C TYR A 203 -5.20 -11.21 -11.85
N THR A 204 -5.19 -12.48 -11.49
CA THR A 204 -6.42 -13.23 -11.16
C THR A 204 -6.59 -13.28 -9.65
N PHE A 205 -7.83 -13.14 -9.17
CA PHE A 205 -8.13 -13.14 -7.74
C PHE A 205 -9.08 -14.25 -7.34
N TYR A 206 -8.91 -14.71 -6.12
CA TYR A 206 -9.70 -15.77 -5.52
C TYR A 206 -10.18 -15.36 -4.13
N TYR A 207 -11.30 -15.94 -3.70
CA TYR A 207 -11.74 -15.89 -2.32
C TYR A 207 -12.18 -17.28 -1.86
N TYR A 208 -12.16 -17.51 -0.55
CA TYR A 208 -12.72 -18.73 0.02
C TYR A 208 -14.19 -18.49 0.37
N ASP A 209 -15.09 -19.17 -0.35
CA ASP A 209 -16.51 -19.18 -0.03
C ASP A 209 -16.73 -20.13 1.15
N THR A 210 -16.96 -19.54 2.33
CA THR A 210 -17.18 -20.32 3.56
C THR A 210 -18.48 -21.12 3.54
N LYS A 211 -19.48 -20.71 2.77
CA LYS A 211 -20.76 -21.45 2.65
C LYS A 211 -20.59 -22.68 1.79
N LYS A 212 -19.92 -22.54 0.64
CA LYS A 212 -19.62 -23.65 -0.29
C LYS A 212 -18.38 -24.45 0.11
N LYS A 213 -17.62 -23.99 1.10
CA LYS A 213 -16.33 -24.55 1.56
C LYS A 213 -15.32 -24.73 0.42
N MET A 214 -15.30 -23.81 -0.55
CA MET A 214 -14.45 -23.93 -1.73
C MET A 214 -13.82 -22.60 -2.14
N ILE A 215 -12.74 -22.67 -2.90
CA ILE A 215 -12.11 -21.49 -3.51
C ILE A 215 -12.93 -21.10 -4.75
N GLN A 216 -13.23 -19.81 -4.87
CA GLN A 216 -13.98 -19.22 -5.96
C GLN A 216 -13.11 -18.16 -6.65
N GLU A 217 -13.08 -18.18 -7.97
CA GLU A 217 -12.45 -17.12 -8.76
C GLU A 217 -13.33 -15.87 -8.80
N ILE A 218 -12.70 -14.70 -8.72
CA ILE A 218 -13.34 -13.41 -8.83
C ILE A 218 -13.21 -12.93 -10.27
N THR A 219 -14.24 -13.19 -11.08
CA THR A 219 -14.30 -12.75 -12.49
C THR A 219 -14.88 -11.35 -12.64
N SER A 220 -14.67 -10.72 -13.80
CA SER A 220 -15.30 -9.43 -14.11
C SER A 220 -16.83 -9.52 -14.08
N GLU A 221 -17.38 -10.63 -14.56
CA GLU A 221 -18.81 -10.93 -14.52
C GLU A 221 -19.31 -11.05 -13.07
N PHE A 222 -18.61 -11.80 -12.21
CA PHE A 222 -18.94 -11.87 -10.79
C PHE A 222 -19.01 -10.47 -10.16
N LEU A 223 -18.05 -9.59 -10.46
CA LEU A 223 -18.02 -8.22 -9.94
C LEU A 223 -19.13 -7.32 -10.48
N GLN A 224 -19.76 -7.65 -11.61
CA GLN A 224 -20.90 -6.90 -12.16
C GLN A 224 -22.22 -7.26 -11.47
N HIS A 225 -22.32 -8.49 -10.96
CA HIS A 225 -23.52 -9.00 -10.29
C HIS A 225 -23.53 -8.77 -8.77
N LEU A 226 -22.49 -8.15 -8.21
CA LEU A 226 -22.45 -7.78 -6.80
C LEU A 226 -23.48 -6.67 -6.51
N PRO A 227 -24.11 -6.68 -5.32
CA PRO A 227 -25.03 -5.62 -4.93
C PRO A 227 -24.32 -4.26 -4.91
N VAL A 228 -24.98 -3.18 -5.33
CA VAL A 228 -24.39 -1.84 -5.26
C VAL A 228 -24.52 -1.31 -3.83
N ALA A 229 -23.45 -1.40 -3.04
CA ALA A 229 -23.44 -0.79 -1.71
C ALA A 229 -23.40 0.74 -1.83
N LYS A 230 -24.45 1.43 -1.37
CA LYS A 230 -24.39 2.87 -1.09
C LYS A 230 -23.51 3.07 0.14
N LYS A 231 -22.34 3.68 -0.02
CA LYS A 231 -21.45 3.96 1.09
C LYS A 231 -21.52 5.44 1.44
N THR A 232 -21.88 5.73 2.70
CA THR A 232 -21.71 7.06 3.29
C THR A 232 -20.47 6.99 4.17
N VAL A 233 -19.34 7.43 3.64
CA VAL A 233 -18.15 7.65 4.48
C VAL A 233 -18.16 9.12 4.89
N LYS A 234 -18.20 9.38 6.20
CA LYS A 234 -17.84 10.70 6.71
C LYS A 234 -16.31 10.77 6.73
N ILE A 235 -15.75 11.44 5.74
CA ILE A 235 -14.34 11.81 5.72
C ILE A 235 -14.29 13.27 6.18
N THR A 236 -13.60 13.52 7.29
CA THR A 236 -13.25 14.91 7.65
C THR A 236 -11.95 15.23 6.94
N GLU A 237 -12.01 16.11 5.94
CA GLU A 237 -10.83 16.57 5.22
C GLU A 237 -10.41 17.94 5.76
N THR A 238 -9.15 18.07 6.16
CA THR A 238 -8.52 19.37 6.42
C THR A 238 -7.43 19.59 5.38
N VAL A 239 -7.58 20.65 4.58
CA VAL A 239 -6.60 21.04 3.56
C VAL A 239 -5.67 22.08 4.16
N ILE A 240 -4.38 21.79 4.17
CA ILE A 240 -3.33 22.74 4.54
C ILE A 240 -2.55 23.07 3.27
N LEU A 241 -2.54 24.35 2.90
CA LEU A 241 -1.72 24.86 1.80
C LEU A 241 -0.34 25.20 2.37
N SER A 242 0.72 24.71 1.73
CA SER A 242 2.08 25.14 2.05
C SER A 242 2.30 26.55 1.49
N SER A 243 2.69 27.50 2.34
CA SER A 243 3.21 28.81 1.94
C SER A 243 4.54 28.68 1.20
#